data_AF-A0A0Q0VVJ6-F1
#
_entry.id   AF-A0A0Q0VVJ6-F1
#
_cell.length_a   1.000
_cell.length_b   1.000
_cell.length_c   1.000
_cell.angle_alpha   90.00
_cell.angle_beta   90.00
_cell.angle_gamma   90.00
#
_symmetry.space_group_name_H-M   'P 1'
#
loop_
_entity.id
_entity.type
_entity.pdbx_description
1 polymer ?
#
loop_
_entity_poly.entity_id
_entity_poly.type
_entity_poly.pdbx_seq_one_letter_code
_entity_poly.pdbx_strand_id
1 'polypeptide(L)'
;MESQFGRGYITNLVLVAKHFGLPPDEAWGGVADHLTEMRLPDRFRGTPVEDLTTAFRKRVLWHQPGTMDREDAEEVIRLLYRLVVAIDRELGIEDPRIGIYD
;
A
#
# COMPACT_ATOMS: atom_id res chain seq x y z
N MET A 1 2.12 -15.94 19.06
CA MET A 1 0.95 -15.06 18.93
C MET A 1 0.54 -15.06 17.47
N GLU A 2 -0.72 -15.39 17.19
CA GLU A 2 -1.25 -15.28 15.83
C GLU A 2 -1.28 -13.81 15.41
N SER A 3 -1.10 -13.56 14.11
CA SER A 3 -1.20 -12.21 13.56
C SER A 3 -2.67 -11.80 13.50
N GLN A 4 -3.04 -10.71 14.15
CA GLN A 4 -4.42 -10.20 14.11
C GLN A 4 -4.77 -9.62 12.72
N PHE A 5 -3.78 -9.12 11.98
CA PHE A 5 -3.99 -8.35 10.74
C PHE A 5 -3.27 -8.93 9.52
N GLY A 6 -2.65 -10.10 9.67
CA GLY A 6 -1.92 -10.79 8.62
C GLY A 6 -0.47 -10.30 8.44
N ARG A 7 0.37 -11.18 7.87
CA ARG A 7 1.79 -10.90 7.55
C ARG A 7 2.08 -10.91 6.04
N GLY A 8 1.06 -11.21 5.24
CA GLY A 8 1.19 -11.41 3.80
C GLY A 8 1.42 -10.09 3.08
N TYR A 9 2.34 -10.09 2.13
CA TYR A 9 2.66 -8.86 1.40
C TYR A 9 1.50 -8.40 0.53
N ILE A 10 1.08 -9.22 -0.43
CA ILE A 10 -0.04 -8.92 -1.33
C ILE A 10 -1.36 -8.83 -0.55
N THR A 11 -1.60 -9.77 0.38
CA THR A 11 -2.81 -9.77 1.21
C THR A 11 -2.99 -8.44 1.94
N ASN A 12 -1.94 -7.93 2.58
CA ASN A 12 -2.04 -6.69 3.34
C ASN A 12 -2.15 -5.47 2.41
N LEU A 13 -1.53 -5.48 1.22
CA LEU A 13 -1.75 -4.44 0.22
C LEU A 13 -3.22 -4.38 -0.23
N VAL A 14 -3.88 -5.53 -0.42
CA VAL A 14 -5.31 -5.61 -0.76
C VAL A 14 -6.17 -5.06 0.37
N LEU A 15 -5.85 -5.39 1.63
CA LEU A 15 -6.57 -4.87 2.79
C LEU A 15 -6.43 -3.35 2.92
N VAL A 16 -5.23 -2.81 2.70
CA VAL A 16 -5.02 -1.35 2.66
C VAL A 16 -5.77 -0.71 1.49
N ALA A 17 -5.76 -1.33 0.31
CA ALA A 17 -6.53 -0.84 -0.85
C ALA A 17 -8.03 -0.71 -0.53
N LYS A 18 -8.58 -1.65 0.25
CA LYS A 18 -9.98 -1.61 0.67
C LYS A 18 -10.30 -0.41 1.56
N HIS A 19 -9.39 -0.03 2.46
CA HIS A 19 -9.52 1.19 3.27
C HIS A 19 -9.60 2.43 2.39
N PHE A 20 -8.68 2.57 1.43
CA PHE A 20 -8.64 3.73 0.52
C PHE A 20 -9.67 3.67 -0.62
N GLY A 21 -10.55 2.67 -0.62
CA GLY A 21 -11.78 2.66 -1.43
C GLY A 21 -12.98 3.32 -0.72
N LEU A 22 -12.84 3.66 0.57
CA LEU A 22 -13.84 4.40 1.35
C LEU A 22 -13.73 5.91 1.10
N PRO A 23 -14.72 6.71 1.56
CA PRO A 23 -14.55 8.15 1.67
C PRO A 23 -13.24 8.50 2.42
N PRO A 24 -12.50 9.56 2.01
CA PRO A 24 -11.16 9.81 2.55
C PRO A 24 -11.10 10.01 4.07
N ASP A 25 -12.16 10.54 4.67
CA ASP A 25 -12.32 10.71 6.12
C ASP A 25 -12.55 9.39 6.88
N GLU A 26 -12.99 8.34 6.20
CA GLU A 26 -13.18 6.99 6.75
C GLU A 26 -11.99 6.06 6.47
N ALA A 27 -11.16 6.38 5.48
CA ALA A 27 -10.09 5.52 4.96
C ALA A 27 -8.92 5.27 5.93
N TRP A 28 -8.78 6.06 6.99
CA TRP A 28 -7.61 5.99 7.88
C TRP A 28 -7.80 5.06 9.08
N GLY A 29 -9.03 4.69 9.41
CA GLY A 29 -9.34 3.90 10.60
C GLY A 29 -8.74 2.49 10.55
N GLY A 30 -7.68 2.23 11.31
CA GLY A 30 -7.07 0.89 11.43
C GLY A 30 -6.20 0.45 10.23
N VAL A 31 -5.95 1.33 9.26
CA VAL A 31 -5.15 0.99 8.08
C VAL A 31 -3.69 0.65 8.42
N ALA A 32 -3.14 1.31 9.44
CA ALA A 32 -1.79 1.08 9.94
C ALA A 32 -1.56 -0.35 10.43
N ASP A 33 -2.61 -0.99 10.98
CA ASP A 33 -2.53 -2.33 11.55
C ASP A 33 -2.15 -3.39 10.51
N HIS A 34 -2.61 -3.21 9.26
CA HIS A 34 -2.23 -4.06 8.14
C HIS A 34 -0.77 -3.91 7.72
N LEU A 35 -0.06 -2.86 8.14
CA LEU A 35 1.33 -2.63 7.75
C LEU A 35 2.33 -3.02 8.82
N THR A 36 1.93 -3.04 10.09
CA THR A 36 2.78 -3.32 11.25
C THR A 36 3.52 -4.65 11.14
N GLU A 37 2.81 -5.72 10.77
CA GLU A 37 3.40 -7.07 10.64
C GLU A 37 3.62 -7.53 9.19
N MET A 38 3.29 -6.68 8.20
CA MET A 38 3.49 -7.00 6.79
C MET A 38 4.96 -7.35 6.53
N ARG A 39 5.22 -8.39 5.75
CA ARG A 39 6.58 -8.81 5.40
C ARG A 39 6.86 -8.50 3.94
N LEU A 40 8.01 -7.88 3.66
CA LEU A 40 8.53 -7.77 2.29
C LEU A 40 9.15 -9.13 1.91
N PRO A 41 8.71 -9.78 0.81
CA PRO A 41 9.31 -11.01 0.30
C PRO A 41 10.79 -10.81 -0.07
N ASP A 42 11.63 -11.80 0.21
CA ASP A 42 13.09 -11.70 -0.03
C ASP A 42 13.44 -11.44 -1.50
N ARG A 43 12.63 -11.94 -2.44
CA ARG A 43 12.81 -11.70 -3.89
C ARG A 43 12.72 -10.23 -4.30
N PHE A 44 12.13 -9.37 -3.46
CA PHE A 44 11.98 -7.94 -3.73
C PHE A 44 13.03 -7.09 -3.03
N ARG A 45 13.95 -7.68 -2.27
CA ARG A 45 15.08 -6.97 -1.66
C ARG A 45 16.02 -6.42 -2.73
N GLY A 46 16.44 -5.17 -2.59
CA GLY A 46 17.27 -4.46 -3.55
C GLY A 46 16.56 -4.08 -4.86
N THR A 47 15.25 -4.27 -4.94
CA THR A 47 14.43 -3.90 -6.10
C THR A 47 13.67 -2.60 -5.85
N PRO A 48 13.13 -1.92 -6.87
CA PRO A 48 12.26 -0.75 -6.69
C PRO A 48 11.04 -1.01 -5.79
N VAL A 49 10.60 -2.27 -5.67
CA VAL A 49 9.49 -2.67 -4.79
C VAL A 49 9.84 -2.43 -3.32
N GLU A 50 11.10 -2.62 -2.90
CA GLU A 50 11.54 -2.36 -1.54
C GLU A 50 11.45 -0.87 -1.18
N ASP A 51 11.93 0.00 -2.06
CA ASP A 51 11.89 1.45 -1.87
C ASP A 51 10.45 1.96 -1.82
N LEU A 52 9.61 1.51 -2.75
CA LEU A 52 8.19 1.87 -2.79
C LEU A 52 7.43 1.33 -1.58
N THR A 53 7.77 0.13 -1.09
CA THR A 53 7.20 -0.41 0.16
C THR A 53 7.55 0.47 1.35
N THR A 54 8.80 0.92 1.42
CA THR A 54 9.29 1.78 2.51
C THR A 54 8.58 3.13 2.48
N ALA A 55 8.49 3.75 1.30
CA ALA A 55 7.77 5.01 1.11
C ALA A 55 6.27 4.87 1.46
N PHE A 56 5.62 3.80 0.99
CA PHE A 56 4.22 3.51 1.26
C PHE A 56 3.95 3.33 2.75
N ARG A 57 4.75 2.52 3.45
CA ARG A 57 4.65 2.34 4.91
C ARG A 57 4.82 3.65 5.65
N LYS A 58 5.85 4.42 5.30
CA LYS A 58 6.11 5.72 5.92
C LYS A 58 4.91 6.64 5.76
N ARG A 59 4.32 6.70 4.56
CA ARG A 59 3.18 7.58 4.27
C ARG A 59 1.95 7.22 5.11
N VAL A 60 1.65 5.93 5.25
CA VAL A 60 0.48 5.46 6.01
C VAL A 60 0.71 5.54 7.52
N LEU A 61 1.87 5.07 8.00
CA LEU A 61 2.15 5.00 9.44
C LEU A 61 2.39 6.37 10.09
N TRP A 62 2.82 7.37 9.31
CA TRP A 62 3.08 8.73 9.81
C TRP A 62 1.91 9.68 9.58
N HIS A 63 0.82 9.21 9.00
CA HIS A 63 -0.37 10.02 8.86
C HIS A 63 -0.85 10.51 10.24
N GLN A 64 -1.28 11.76 10.29
CA GLN A 64 -1.90 12.37 11.47
C GLN A 64 -3.29 12.83 11.06
N PRO A 65 -4.36 12.41 11.77
CA PRO A 65 -5.71 12.81 11.43
C PRO A 65 -5.86 14.33 11.39
N GLY A 66 -6.52 14.86 10.37
CA GLY A 66 -6.71 16.29 10.23
C GLY A 66 -7.33 16.75 8.91
N THR A 67 -7.08 18.01 8.56
CA THR A 67 -7.70 18.64 7.38
C THR A 67 -7.12 18.18 6.05
N MET A 68 -6.03 17.40 6.05
CA MET A 68 -5.32 16.93 4.86
C MET A 68 -5.61 15.46 4.54
N ASP A 69 -6.54 14.81 5.26
CA ASP A 69 -6.84 13.38 5.14
C ASP A 69 -7.17 12.97 3.70
N ARG A 70 -7.80 13.89 2.95
CA ARG A 70 -8.13 13.68 1.54
C ARG A 70 -6.90 13.65 0.64
N GLU A 71 -6.10 14.71 0.67
CA GLU A 71 -4.89 14.83 -0.13
C GLU A 71 -3.90 13.71 0.22
N ASP A 72 -3.83 13.37 1.51
CA ASP A 72 -3.03 12.28 2.01
C ASP A 72 -3.49 10.93 1.45
N ALA A 73 -4.80 10.69 1.40
CA ALA A 73 -5.37 9.46 0.86
C ALA A 73 -5.07 9.33 -0.65
N GLU A 74 -5.21 10.42 -1.39
CA GLU A 74 -4.88 10.49 -2.82
C GLU A 74 -3.39 10.19 -3.08
N GLU A 75 -2.49 10.66 -2.21
CA GLU A 75 -1.06 10.30 -2.28
C GLU A 75 -0.79 8.83 -1.98
N VAL A 76 -1.46 8.25 -0.97
CA VAL A 76 -1.33 6.84 -0.65
C VAL A 76 -1.81 5.98 -1.83
N ILE A 77 -2.94 6.31 -2.45
CA ILE A 77 -3.46 5.62 -3.63
C ILE A 77 -2.46 5.66 -4.78
N ARG A 78 -1.87 6.84 -5.07
CA ARG A 78 -0.84 6.97 -6.12
C ARG A 78 0.41 6.14 -5.83
N LEU A 79 0.84 6.06 -4.56
CA LEU A 79 1.95 5.19 -4.15
C LEU A 79 1.60 3.71 -4.28
N LEU A 80 0.39 3.31 -3.89
CA LEU A 80 -0.10 1.94 -4.02
C LEU A 80 -0.09 1.50 -5.49
N TYR A 81 -0.57 2.34 -6.39
CA TYR A 81 -0.55 2.10 -7.84
C TYR A 81 0.85 1.88 -8.39
N ARG A 82 1.79 2.75 -8.03
CA ARG A 82 3.20 2.59 -8.42
C ARG A 82 3.80 1.30 -7.85
N LEU A 83 3.44 0.96 -6.62
CA LEU A 83 3.91 -0.25 -5.95
C LEU A 83 3.41 -1.53 -6.64
N VAL A 84 2.11 -1.61 -6.94
CA VAL A 84 1.52 -2.77 -7.63
C VAL A 84 2.13 -2.96 -9.02
N VAL A 85 2.29 -1.88 -9.79
CA VAL A 85 2.95 -1.95 -11.11
C VAL A 85 4.41 -2.39 -10.99
N ALA A 86 5.14 -1.94 -9.97
CA ALA A 86 6.51 -2.39 -9.74
C ALA A 86 6.56 -3.89 -9.37
N ILE A 87 5.60 -4.36 -8.57
CA ILE A 87 5.47 -5.79 -8.24
C ILE A 87 5.24 -6.61 -9.52
N ASP A 88 4.31 -6.20 -10.38
CA ASP A 88 4.03 -6.90 -11.64
C ASP A 88 5.26 -7.03 -12.53
N ARG A 89 6.08 -5.96 -12.63
CA ARG A 89 7.36 -6.00 -13.36
C ARG A 89 8.34 -7.01 -12.77
N GLU A 90 8.50 -7.03 -11.45
CA GLU A 90 9.36 -8.01 -10.76
C GLU A 90 8.81 -9.45 -10.80
N LEU A 91 7.52 -9.61 -11.12
CA LEU A 91 6.89 -10.90 -11.42
C LEU A 91 7.03 -11.33 -12.89
N GLY A 92 7.60 -10.47 -13.74
CA GLY A 92 7.85 -10.76 -15.15
C GLY A 92 6.71 -10.39 -16.10
N ILE A 93 5.74 -9.58 -15.65
CA ILE A 93 4.69 -9.06 -16.53
C ILE A 93 5.25 -7.92 -17.36
N GLU A 94 5.09 -8.02 -18.67
CA GLU A 94 5.48 -6.97 -19.62
C GLU A 94 4.42 -5.86 -19.67
N ASP A 95 4.88 -4.59 -19.64
CA ASP A 95 4.05 -3.37 -19.67
C ASP A 95 2.80 -3.34 -18.74
N PRO A 96 2.95 -3.60 -17.42
CA PRO A 96 1.82 -3.53 -16.49
C PRO A 96 1.35 -2.08 -16.28
N ARG A 97 0.02 -1.88 -16.23
CA ARG A 97 -0.65 -0.58 -16.12
C ARG A 97 -1.89 -0.70 -15.23
N ILE A 98 -2.21 0.35 -14.47
CA ILE A 98 -3.41 0.42 -13.59
C ILE A 98 -4.72 0.58 -14.39
N GLY A 99 -4.62 0.87 -15.69
CA GLY A 99 -5.76 1.23 -16.52
C GLY A 99 -6.27 2.64 -16.22
N ILE A 100 -7.20 3.11 -17.04
CA ILE A 100 -8.00 4.32 -16.78
C ILE A 100 -9.42 3.82 -16.58
N TYR A 101 -10.07 4.24 -15.50
CA TYR A 101 -11.49 3.98 -15.27
C TYR A 101 -12.25 5.22 -15.71
N ASP A 102 -13.11 5.08 -16.72
CA ASP A 102 -14.05 6.11 -17.18
C ASP A 102 -15.27 6.21 -16.24
#